data_AF-A0A0W7TGZ1-F1
#
_entry.id   AF-A0A0W7TGZ1-F1
#
_cell.length_a   1.000
_cell.length_b   1.000
_cell.length_c   1.000
_cell.angle_alpha   90.00
_cell.angle_beta   90.00
_cell.angle_gamma   90.00
#
_symmetry.space_group_name_H-M   'P 1'
#
loop_
_entity.id
_entity.type
_entity.pdbx_description
1 polymer ?
#
loop_
_entity_poly.entity_id
_entity_poly.type
_entity_poly.pdbx_seq_one_letter_code
_entity_poly.pdbx_strand_id
1 'polypeptide(L)'
;MNWMKMSKIEAKSLTDSLNKMDTDTFDRQLEEWSLDKVSGISDDYSKLRAYLYGAARKYTGTDDVCYQHWDYSMDLKLAVDLYRYTVQSMGMTPAIASEDDIWIYIHMKVVPGIMYARWAGSERVNAKRCWSIGARLWFKSLWWYIYLSMQNDSLDETYEILKNNGSDDIYQLLDRKGNGYRVELCRSIMRRYGNTPNHGKILLKRVLKLNVLNCATIVPELYDGGLDAYVEMLFNRCGA
;
A
#
# COMPACT_ATOMS: atom_id res chain seq x y z
N MET A 1 -4.40 16.34 -14.10
CA MET A 1 -4.28 14.96 -14.60
C MET A 1 -5.67 14.33 -14.71
N ASN A 2 -5.94 13.56 -15.77
CA ASN A 2 -7.13 12.71 -15.84
C ASN A 2 -6.77 11.29 -15.40
N TRP A 3 -7.42 10.77 -14.36
CA TRP A 3 -7.12 9.46 -13.82
C TRP A 3 -7.80 8.37 -14.65
N MET A 4 -7.00 7.51 -15.25
CA MET A 4 -7.50 6.36 -16.00
C MET A 4 -8.06 5.32 -15.03
N LYS A 5 -9.14 4.68 -15.47
CA LYS A 5 -9.89 3.69 -14.69
C LYS A 5 -9.93 2.38 -15.46
N MET A 6 -9.92 1.27 -14.74
CA MET A 6 -10.17 -0.06 -15.27
C MET A 6 -11.15 -0.77 -14.35
N SER A 7 -12.24 -1.24 -14.92
CA SER A 7 -13.26 -1.99 -14.20
C SER A 7 -12.76 -3.39 -13.83
N LYS A 8 -13.41 -4.00 -12.83
CA LYS A 8 -13.16 -5.40 -12.45
C LYS A 8 -13.41 -6.39 -13.60
N ILE A 9 -14.35 -6.09 -14.50
CA ILE A 9 -14.68 -6.95 -15.65
C ILE A 9 -13.52 -6.94 -16.65
N GLU A 10 -13.00 -5.77 -16.98
CA GLU A 10 -11.85 -5.63 -17.88
C GLU A 10 -10.59 -6.28 -17.28
N ALA A 11 -10.35 -6.06 -15.98
CA ALA A 11 -9.23 -6.67 -15.28
C ALA A 11 -9.34 -8.20 -15.25
N LYS A 12 -10.55 -8.74 -15.01
CA LYS A 12 -10.81 -10.18 -15.08
C LYS A 12 -10.54 -10.73 -16.48
N SER A 13 -11.06 -10.07 -17.52
CA SER A 13 -10.83 -10.50 -18.90
C SER A 13 -9.34 -10.53 -19.25
N LEU A 14 -8.58 -9.52 -18.83
CA LEU A 14 -7.12 -9.51 -19.01
C LEU A 14 -6.42 -10.64 -18.24
N THR A 15 -6.80 -10.88 -16.98
CA THR A 15 -6.28 -12.02 -16.22
C THR A 15 -6.58 -13.36 -16.89
N ASP A 16 -7.80 -13.55 -17.37
CA ASP A 16 -8.20 -14.79 -18.06
C ASP A 16 -7.40 -14.98 -19.37
N SER A 17 -7.12 -13.90 -20.11
CA SER A 17 -6.25 -13.94 -21.29
C SER A 17 -4.79 -14.28 -20.94
N LEU A 18 -4.25 -13.65 -19.89
CA LEU A 18 -2.88 -13.94 -19.41
C LEU A 18 -2.75 -15.39 -18.96
N ASN A 19 -3.76 -15.97 -18.31
CA ASN A 19 -3.74 -17.36 -17.87
C ASN A 19 -3.84 -18.38 -19.02
N LYS A 20 -4.33 -17.97 -20.19
CA LYS A 20 -4.44 -18.83 -21.38
C LYS A 20 -3.18 -18.86 -22.25
N MET A 21 -2.22 -17.95 -22.05
CA MET A 21 -0.97 -17.94 -22.81
C MET A 21 -0.16 -19.21 -22.53
N ASP A 22 0.56 -19.72 -23.51
CA ASP A 22 1.62 -20.70 -23.26
C ASP A 22 2.77 -20.06 -22.43
N THR A 23 3.67 -20.89 -21.91
CA THR A 23 4.78 -20.42 -21.05
C THR A 23 5.69 -19.44 -21.80
N ASP A 24 6.12 -19.77 -23.02
CA ASP A 24 7.06 -18.95 -23.78
C ASP A 24 6.46 -17.57 -24.12
N THR A 25 5.17 -17.54 -24.46
CA THR A 25 4.45 -16.28 -24.71
C THR A 25 4.32 -15.45 -23.44
N PHE A 26 4.07 -16.08 -22.29
CA PHE A 26 4.01 -15.37 -21.02
C PHE A 26 5.38 -14.85 -20.56
N ASP A 27 6.45 -15.61 -20.77
CA ASP A 27 7.81 -15.17 -20.44
C ASP A 27 8.22 -13.96 -21.28
N ARG A 28 7.90 -13.95 -22.58
CA ARG A 28 8.04 -12.74 -23.42
C ARG A 28 7.23 -11.55 -22.89
N GLN A 29 6.02 -11.80 -22.39
CA GLN A 29 5.23 -10.74 -21.76
C GLN A 29 5.86 -10.19 -20.48
N LEU A 30 6.51 -11.04 -19.67
CA LEU A 30 7.25 -10.63 -18.47
C LEU A 30 8.48 -9.78 -18.82
N GLU A 31 9.20 -10.14 -19.88
CA GLU A 31 10.33 -9.34 -20.39
C GLU A 31 9.87 -7.95 -20.82
N GLU A 32 8.77 -7.84 -21.56
CA GLU A 32 8.17 -6.54 -21.92
C GLU A 32 7.78 -5.72 -20.68
N TRP A 33 7.23 -6.37 -19.65
CA TRP A 33 6.90 -5.72 -18.39
C TRP A 33 8.14 -5.34 -17.57
N SER A 34 9.30 -5.95 -17.79
CA SER A 34 10.54 -5.58 -17.12
C SER A 34 11.21 -4.38 -17.80
N LEU A 35 11.22 -4.36 -19.13
CA LEU A 35 11.97 -3.41 -19.96
C LEU A 35 11.32 -2.02 -20.13
N ASP A 36 10.33 -1.67 -19.30
CA ASP A 36 9.57 -0.42 -19.42
C ASP A 36 8.87 -0.22 -20.79
N LYS A 37 8.60 -1.31 -21.53
CA LYS A 37 8.04 -1.26 -22.89
C LYS A 37 6.51 -1.37 -22.94
N VAL A 38 5.81 -0.88 -21.92
CA VAL A 38 4.34 -0.97 -21.94
C VAL A 38 3.76 0.10 -22.85
N SER A 39 3.16 -0.32 -23.96
CA SER A 39 2.45 0.56 -24.88
C SER A 39 1.03 0.89 -24.40
N GLY A 40 0.49 2.05 -24.81
CA GLY A 40 -0.92 2.39 -24.62
C GLY A 40 -1.28 3.01 -23.27
N ILE A 41 -0.29 3.51 -22.52
CA ILE A 41 -0.47 4.34 -21.33
C ILE A 41 -0.13 5.81 -21.66
N SER A 42 -0.77 6.75 -20.97
CA SER A 42 -0.48 8.19 -21.18
C SER A 42 0.89 8.58 -20.62
N ASP A 43 1.41 9.74 -21.05
CA ASP A 43 2.71 10.24 -20.63
C ASP A 43 2.88 10.34 -19.10
N ASP A 44 1.83 10.77 -18.39
CA ASP A 44 1.80 10.80 -16.92
C ASP A 44 2.01 9.40 -16.29
N TYR A 45 1.37 8.37 -16.84
CA TYR A 45 1.53 7.00 -16.35
C TYR A 45 2.85 6.37 -16.79
N SER A 46 3.39 6.73 -17.96
CA SER A 46 4.74 6.36 -18.38
C SER A 46 5.78 6.89 -17.38
N LYS A 47 5.63 8.14 -16.94
CA LYS A 47 6.54 8.71 -15.92
C LYS A 47 6.37 8.06 -14.54
N LEU A 48 5.13 7.79 -14.11
CA LEU A 48 4.88 7.03 -12.87
C LEU A 48 5.55 5.64 -12.93
N ARG A 49 5.39 4.94 -14.05
CA ARG A 49 5.97 3.63 -14.28
C ARG A 49 7.49 3.68 -14.22
N ALA A 50 8.11 4.57 -15.00
CA ALA A 50 9.56 4.76 -15.00
C ALA A 50 10.10 5.08 -13.60
N TYR A 51 9.40 5.93 -12.85
CA TYR A 51 9.75 6.26 -11.46
C TYR A 51 9.71 5.04 -10.54
N LEU A 52 8.61 4.29 -10.54
CA LEU A 52 8.45 3.11 -9.66
C LEU A 52 9.38 1.96 -10.03
N TYR A 53 9.60 1.70 -11.32
CA TYR A 53 10.58 0.70 -11.75
C TYR A 53 12.01 1.14 -11.45
N GLY A 54 12.33 2.43 -11.61
CA GLY A 54 13.62 2.98 -11.20
C GLY A 54 13.87 2.80 -9.70
N ALA A 55 12.85 3.07 -8.88
CA ALA A 55 12.90 2.82 -7.44
C ALA A 55 13.08 1.32 -7.12
N ALA A 56 12.28 0.45 -7.77
CA ALA A 56 12.38 -0.99 -7.58
C ALA A 56 13.80 -1.51 -7.91
N ARG A 57 14.35 -1.15 -9.08
CA ARG A 57 15.72 -1.50 -9.48
C ARG A 57 16.77 -1.01 -8.50
N LYS A 58 16.65 0.22 -8.02
CA LYS A 58 17.55 0.79 -7.01
C LYS A 58 17.55 -0.05 -5.73
N TYR A 59 16.39 -0.53 -5.29
CA TYR A 59 16.27 -1.25 -4.03
C TYR A 59 16.58 -2.75 -4.14
N THR A 60 16.32 -3.36 -5.30
CA THR A 60 16.69 -4.76 -5.56
C THR A 60 18.13 -4.93 -6.02
N GLY A 61 18.75 -3.89 -6.58
CA GLY A 61 20.09 -3.94 -7.17
C GLY A 61 20.14 -4.68 -8.51
N THR A 62 19.00 -4.87 -9.18
CA THR A 62 18.91 -5.55 -10.48
C THR A 62 17.89 -4.91 -11.41
N ASP A 63 18.12 -5.02 -12.71
CA ASP A 63 17.17 -4.61 -13.75
C ASP A 63 15.99 -5.59 -13.88
N ASP A 64 16.14 -6.83 -13.44
CA ASP A 64 15.16 -7.91 -13.56
C ASP A 64 14.15 -7.92 -12.40
N VAL A 65 13.38 -6.83 -12.29
CA VAL A 65 12.42 -6.60 -11.21
C VAL A 65 11.42 -7.75 -11.06
N CYS A 66 10.95 -8.33 -12.18
CA CYS A 66 9.93 -9.38 -12.21
C CYS A 66 10.32 -10.68 -11.47
N TYR A 67 11.61 -10.94 -11.26
CA TYR A 67 12.11 -12.22 -10.72
C TYR A 67 12.61 -12.12 -9.27
N GLN A 68 12.31 -11.01 -8.58
CA GLN A 68 12.80 -10.76 -7.24
C GLN A 68 11.78 -11.16 -6.17
N HIS A 69 12.26 -11.66 -5.02
CA HIS A 69 11.42 -11.84 -3.84
C HIS A 69 11.36 -10.55 -3.03
N TRP A 70 10.14 -10.09 -2.72
CA TRP A 70 9.92 -8.83 -2.03
C TRP A 70 9.48 -9.06 -0.58
N ASP A 71 10.10 -8.33 0.34
CA ASP A 71 9.79 -8.32 1.76
C ASP A 71 9.12 -7.01 2.20
N TYR A 72 8.90 -6.85 3.50
CA TYR A 72 8.32 -5.63 4.04
C TYR A 72 9.20 -4.38 3.82
N SER A 73 10.53 -4.52 3.87
CA SER A 73 11.45 -3.40 3.63
C SER A 73 11.26 -2.85 2.22
N MET A 74 11.12 -3.74 1.24
CA MET A 74 10.76 -3.39 -0.14
C MET A 74 9.36 -2.77 -0.23
N ASP A 75 8.36 -3.37 0.43
CA ASP A 75 6.99 -2.84 0.49
C ASP A 75 7.00 -1.36 0.96
N LEU A 76 7.70 -1.07 2.06
CA LEU A 76 7.74 0.27 2.67
C LEU A 76 8.49 1.29 1.79
N LYS A 77 9.67 0.93 1.27
CA LYS A 77 10.44 1.83 0.40
C LYS A 77 9.64 2.22 -0.84
N LEU A 78 9.01 1.24 -1.48
CA LEU A 78 8.16 1.51 -2.63
C LEU A 78 6.89 2.29 -2.25
N ALA A 79 6.31 2.04 -1.08
CA ALA A 79 5.15 2.78 -0.59
C ALA A 79 5.46 4.28 -0.44
N VAL A 80 6.62 4.63 0.11
CA VAL A 80 7.08 6.03 0.24
C VAL A 80 7.22 6.68 -1.14
N ASP A 81 7.85 5.98 -2.08
CA ASP A 81 8.03 6.47 -3.45
C ASP A 81 6.70 6.62 -4.22
N LEU A 82 5.83 5.62 -4.12
CA LEU A 82 4.48 5.67 -4.67
C LEU A 82 3.70 6.86 -4.11
N TYR A 83 3.69 7.04 -2.80
CA TYR A 83 2.99 8.15 -2.17
C TYR A 83 3.57 9.50 -2.60
N ARG A 84 4.90 9.66 -2.54
CA ARG A 84 5.60 10.88 -2.97
C ARG A 84 5.21 11.26 -4.39
N TYR A 85 5.37 10.34 -5.33
CA TYR A 85 5.14 10.62 -6.74
C TYR A 85 3.67 10.91 -7.04
N THR A 86 2.75 10.07 -6.54
CA THR A 86 1.32 10.24 -6.81
C THR A 86 0.77 11.53 -6.20
N VAL A 87 1.23 11.93 -5.01
CA VAL A 87 0.79 13.17 -4.36
C VAL A 87 1.44 14.39 -5.02
N GLN A 88 2.77 14.43 -5.13
CA GLN A 88 3.50 15.63 -5.55
C GLN A 88 3.47 15.85 -7.07
N SER A 89 3.59 14.78 -7.87
CA SER A 89 3.69 14.89 -9.33
C SER A 89 2.35 14.72 -10.04
N MET A 90 1.42 13.95 -9.46
CA MET A 90 0.14 13.61 -10.11
C MET A 90 -1.08 14.25 -9.42
N GLY A 91 -0.91 14.85 -8.24
CA GLY A 91 -1.98 15.50 -7.49
C GLY A 91 -3.03 14.54 -6.92
N MET A 92 -2.64 13.32 -6.55
CA MET A 92 -3.55 12.35 -5.94
C MET A 92 -4.01 12.84 -4.56
N THR A 93 -5.34 12.97 -4.40
CA THR A 93 -5.99 13.30 -3.13
C THR A 93 -6.59 12.05 -2.48
N PRO A 94 -6.96 12.08 -1.18
CA PRO A 94 -7.65 10.96 -0.53
C PRO A 94 -8.95 10.54 -1.23
N ALA A 95 -9.66 11.49 -1.86
CA ALA A 95 -10.87 11.20 -2.64
C ALA A 95 -10.52 10.35 -3.87
N ILE A 96 -9.47 10.72 -4.61
CA ILE A 96 -8.99 9.98 -5.77
C ILE A 96 -8.42 8.62 -5.35
N ALA A 97 -7.61 8.57 -4.28
CA ALA A 97 -7.03 7.34 -3.74
C ALA A 97 -8.08 6.35 -3.19
N SER A 98 -9.32 6.80 -2.98
CA SER A 98 -10.43 5.93 -2.57
C SER A 98 -11.01 5.13 -3.74
N GLU A 99 -10.82 5.55 -4.98
CA GLU A 99 -11.39 4.92 -6.19
C GLU A 99 -10.63 3.65 -6.56
N ASP A 100 -11.28 2.49 -6.43
CA ASP A 100 -10.65 1.19 -6.75
C ASP A 100 -10.18 1.11 -8.21
N ASP A 101 -11.00 1.55 -9.17
CA ASP A 101 -10.73 1.39 -10.60
C ASP A 101 -9.44 2.07 -11.06
N ILE A 102 -9.00 3.12 -10.37
CA ILE A 102 -7.72 3.79 -10.62
C ILE A 102 -6.56 2.87 -10.25
N TRP A 103 -6.64 2.23 -9.09
CA TRP A 103 -5.62 1.29 -8.63
C TRP A 103 -5.60 0.02 -9.46
N ILE A 104 -6.77 -0.47 -9.90
CA ILE A 104 -6.87 -1.59 -10.84
C ILE A 104 -6.12 -1.26 -12.13
N TYR A 105 -6.33 -0.07 -12.70
CA TYR A 105 -5.60 0.38 -13.88
C TYR A 105 -4.08 0.42 -13.62
N ILE A 106 -3.66 1.01 -12.50
CA ILE A 106 -2.23 1.08 -12.14
C ILE A 106 -1.62 -0.32 -12.04
N HIS A 107 -2.26 -1.26 -11.34
CA HIS A 107 -1.75 -2.62 -11.20
C HIS A 107 -1.67 -3.38 -12.53
N MET A 108 -2.74 -3.32 -13.31
CA MET A 108 -2.92 -4.20 -14.47
C MET A 108 -2.30 -3.65 -15.76
N LYS A 109 -2.13 -2.33 -15.86
CA LYS A 109 -1.61 -1.65 -17.06
C LYS A 109 -0.31 -0.91 -16.80
N VAL A 110 -0.15 -0.28 -15.64
CA VAL A 110 1.01 0.60 -15.41
C VAL A 110 2.19 -0.15 -14.81
N VAL A 111 1.96 -1.06 -13.86
CA VAL A 111 3.03 -1.78 -13.15
C VAL A 111 2.86 -3.31 -13.04
N PRO A 112 2.39 -4.01 -14.09
CA PRO A 112 2.09 -5.45 -13.98
C PRO A 112 3.31 -6.31 -13.58
N GLY A 113 4.53 -5.93 -13.98
CA GLY A 113 5.75 -6.64 -13.60
C GLY A 113 6.11 -6.51 -12.11
N ILE A 114 5.88 -5.34 -11.49
CA ILE A 114 6.03 -5.18 -10.04
C ILE A 114 4.99 -6.01 -9.29
N MET A 115 3.74 -6.02 -9.78
CA MET A 115 2.67 -6.84 -9.21
C MET A 115 3.01 -8.32 -9.28
N TYR A 116 3.58 -8.76 -10.41
CA TYR A 116 4.09 -10.11 -10.59
C TYR A 116 5.23 -10.39 -9.61
N ALA A 117 6.27 -9.56 -9.55
CA ALA A 117 7.41 -9.78 -8.65
C ALA A 117 6.99 -10.00 -7.18
N ARG A 118 6.04 -9.19 -6.68
CA ARG A 118 5.60 -9.29 -5.28
C ARG A 118 4.70 -10.48 -4.99
N TRP A 119 3.79 -10.80 -5.91
CA TRP A 119 2.66 -11.69 -5.66
C TRP A 119 2.59 -12.90 -6.57
N ALA A 120 3.56 -13.09 -7.45
CA ALA A 120 3.72 -14.30 -8.24
C ALA A 120 3.81 -15.50 -7.29
N GLY A 121 3.03 -16.51 -7.62
CA GLY A 121 2.93 -17.76 -6.89
C GLY A 121 2.43 -18.80 -7.86
N SER A 122 1.38 -19.54 -7.50
CA SER A 122 0.72 -20.50 -8.40
C SER A 122 -0.09 -19.84 -9.54
N GLU A 123 -0.28 -18.52 -9.50
CA GLU A 123 -1.08 -17.77 -10.46
C GLU A 123 -0.24 -16.65 -11.11
N ARG A 124 -0.47 -16.39 -12.40
CA ARG A 124 0.20 -15.30 -13.14
C ARG A 124 -0.26 -13.91 -12.68
N VAL A 125 -1.49 -13.80 -12.18
CA VAL A 125 -2.03 -12.57 -11.59
C VAL A 125 -2.76 -12.91 -10.30
N ASN A 126 -2.29 -12.36 -9.19
CA ASN A 126 -3.00 -12.49 -7.91
C ASN A 126 -4.23 -11.56 -7.90
N ALA A 127 -5.39 -12.11 -8.27
CA ALA A 127 -6.61 -11.33 -8.44
C ALA A 127 -6.97 -10.49 -7.20
N LYS A 128 -6.78 -11.01 -5.98
CA LYS A 128 -7.10 -10.32 -4.73
C LYS A 128 -6.26 -9.06 -4.52
N ARG A 129 -4.99 -9.10 -4.94
CA ARG A 129 -4.03 -8.01 -4.79
C ARG A 129 -4.09 -7.02 -5.95
N CYS A 130 -4.53 -7.47 -7.11
CA CYS A 130 -4.55 -6.66 -8.33
C CYS A 130 -5.91 -6.01 -8.62
N TRP A 131 -7.05 -6.69 -8.44
CA TRP A 131 -8.33 -6.16 -8.92
C TRP A 131 -9.63 -6.61 -8.23
N SER A 132 -9.70 -7.78 -7.61
CA SER A 132 -11.00 -8.35 -7.21
C SER A 132 -11.56 -7.76 -5.92
N ILE A 133 -10.70 -7.48 -4.93
CA ILE A 133 -11.10 -7.00 -3.60
C ILE A 133 -10.47 -5.62 -3.35
N GLY A 134 -11.30 -4.57 -3.35
CA GLY A 134 -10.88 -3.16 -3.19
C GLY A 134 -9.99 -2.90 -1.97
N ALA A 135 -10.38 -3.43 -0.81
CA ALA A 135 -9.63 -3.30 0.44
C ALA A 135 -8.29 -4.07 0.44
N ARG A 136 -8.03 -4.92 -0.56
CA ARG A 136 -6.81 -5.74 -0.67
C ARG A 136 -5.94 -5.38 -1.86
N LEU A 137 -6.34 -4.36 -2.63
CA LEU A 137 -5.54 -3.76 -3.69
C LEU A 137 -4.20 -3.28 -3.11
N TRP A 138 -3.09 -3.81 -3.61
CA TRP A 138 -1.83 -3.71 -2.89
C TRP A 138 -1.24 -2.28 -2.90
N PHE A 139 -1.08 -1.61 -4.05
CA PHE A 139 -0.61 -0.22 -4.06
C PHE A 139 -1.57 0.74 -3.39
N LYS A 140 -2.88 0.48 -3.49
CA LYS A 140 -3.87 1.22 -2.70
C LYS A 140 -3.57 1.10 -1.20
N SER A 141 -3.33 -0.13 -0.75
CA SER A 141 -3.01 -0.41 0.66
C SER A 141 -1.72 0.30 1.08
N LEU A 142 -0.66 0.25 0.26
CA LEU A 142 0.60 0.95 0.52
C LEU A 142 0.39 2.47 0.61
N TRP A 143 -0.37 3.06 -0.32
CA TRP A 143 -0.65 4.49 -0.33
C TRP A 143 -1.37 4.93 0.94
N TRP A 144 -2.44 4.22 1.32
CA TRP A 144 -3.20 4.53 2.54
C TRP A 144 -2.38 4.30 3.81
N TYR A 145 -1.50 3.30 3.81
CA TYR A 145 -0.61 3.04 4.94
C TYR A 145 0.32 4.23 5.21
N ILE A 146 0.91 4.81 4.17
CA ILE A 146 1.72 6.03 4.31
C ILE A 146 0.83 7.22 4.73
N TYR A 147 -0.30 7.44 4.07
CA TYR A 147 -1.21 8.55 4.39
C TYR A 147 -1.63 8.58 5.87
N LEU A 148 -2.05 7.41 6.38
CA LEU A 148 -2.56 7.22 7.74
C LEU A 148 -1.46 7.15 8.80
N SER A 149 -0.21 7.00 8.39
CA SER A 149 0.94 6.95 9.28
C SER A 149 1.82 8.20 9.15
N MET A 150 1.43 9.20 8.37
CA MET A 150 2.24 10.39 8.12
C MET A 150 2.59 11.12 9.42
N GLN A 151 3.86 11.50 9.57
CA GLN A 151 4.37 12.25 10.71
C GLN A 151 4.89 13.60 10.25
N ASN A 152 4.38 14.69 10.84
CA ASN A 152 4.88 16.06 10.63
C ASN A 152 5.04 16.45 9.14
N ASP A 153 4.17 15.94 8.27
CA ASP A 153 4.25 16.08 6.82
C ASP A 153 5.61 15.67 6.20
N SER A 154 6.33 14.78 6.89
CA SER A 154 7.65 14.28 6.55
C SER A 154 7.62 12.79 6.23
N LEU A 155 7.97 12.45 4.98
CA LEU A 155 8.11 11.06 4.56
C LEU A 155 9.28 10.35 5.25
N ASP A 156 10.33 11.09 5.63
CA ASP A 156 11.49 10.51 6.29
C ASP A 156 11.16 10.14 7.74
N GLU A 157 10.49 11.03 8.49
CA GLU A 157 10.01 10.70 9.84
C GLU A 157 8.97 9.58 9.82
N THR A 158 8.11 9.58 8.80
CA THR A 158 7.14 8.50 8.58
C THR A 158 7.85 7.17 8.31
N TYR A 159 8.88 7.17 7.46
CA TYR A 159 9.66 5.97 7.20
C TYR A 159 10.31 5.43 8.48
N GLU A 160 10.88 6.32 9.30
CA GLU A 160 11.58 5.94 10.53
C GLU A 160 10.70 5.21 11.55
N ILE A 161 9.43 5.62 11.72
CA ILE A 161 8.50 4.92 12.61
C ILE A 161 7.92 3.63 12.00
N LEU A 162 7.99 3.47 10.68
CA LEU A 162 7.40 2.31 9.98
C LEU A 162 8.42 1.22 9.68
N LYS A 163 9.73 1.51 9.61
CA LYS A 163 10.76 0.58 9.10
C LYS A 163 10.87 -0.75 9.85
N ASN A 164 10.43 -0.80 11.10
CA ASN A 164 10.49 -2.00 11.95
C ASN A 164 9.17 -2.77 12.03
N ASN A 165 8.13 -2.37 11.28
CA ASN A 165 6.87 -3.09 11.23
C ASN A 165 6.97 -4.34 10.32
N GLY A 166 5.90 -5.12 10.22
CA GLY A 166 5.76 -6.22 9.27
C GLY A 166 4.69 -5.96 8.20
N SER A 167 4.70 -6.76 7.14
CA SER A 167 3.67 -6.67 6.07
C SER A 167 2.23 -6.86 6.60
N ASP A 168 2.04 -7.57 7.72
CA ASP A 168 0.72 -7.73 8.33
C ASP A 168 0.20 -6.44 9.00
N ASP A 169 1.10 -5.57 9.48
CA ASP A 169 0.73 -4.33 10.18
C ASP A 169 0.04 -3.33 9.25
N ILE A 170 0.43 -3.33 7.97
CA ILE A 170 -0.26 -2.59 6.89
C ILE A 170 -1.75 -2.90 6.94
N TYR A 171 -2.11 -4.18 6.90
CA TYR A 171 -3.51 -4.59 6.89
C TYR A 171 -4.17 -4.45 8.25
N GLN A 172 -3.44 -4.58 9.37
CA GLN A 172 -4.03 -4.31 10.69
C GLN A 172 -4.55 -2.88 10.78
N LEU A 173 -3.79 -1.90 10.28
CA LEU A 173 -4.22 -0.50 10.26
C LEU A 173 -5.43 -0.29 9.34
N LEU A 174 -5.36 -0.83 8.12
CA LEU A 174 -6.37 -0.56 7.09
C LEU A 174 -7.71 -1.26 7.31
N ASP A 175 -7.69 -2.49 7.82
CA ASP A 175 -8.90 -3.31 8.04
C ASP A 175 -9.71 -2.84 9.27
N ARG A 176 -9.10 -2.04 10.15
CA ARG A 176 -9.68 -1.62 11.44
C ARG A 176 -10.17 -0.18 11.44
N LYS A 177 -10.71 0.25 10.31
CA LYS A 177 -11.50 1.48 10.21
C LYS A 177 -12.89 1.22 10.79
N GLY A 178 -13.33 2.06 11.72
CA GLY A 178 -14.75 2.13 12.08
C GLY A 178 -15.54 2.77 10.93
N ASN A 179 -16.27 3.84 11.24
CA ASN A 179 -16.89 4.70 10.21
C ASN A 179 -15.83 5.60 9.56
N GLY A 180 -15.01 5.02 8.69
CA GLY A 180 -13.88 5.72 8.04
C GLY A 180 -12.63 5.81 8.91
N TYR A 181 -11.61 6.49 8.39
CA TYR A 181 -10.34 6.69 9.07
C TYR A 181 -10.34 8.01 9.85
N ARG A 182 -10.08 7.93 11.16
CA ARG A 182 -9.74 9.10 11.98
C ARG A 182 -8.25 9.37 11.82
N VAL A 183 -7.90 10.21 10.85
CA VAL A 183 -6.51 10.37 10.37
C VAL A 183 -5.54 10.69 11.49
N GLU A 184 -5.83 11.70 12.30
CA GLU A 184 -4.92 12.11 13.40
C GLU A 184 -4.77 11.02 14.47
N LEU A 185 -5.85 10.30 14.78
CA LEU A 185 -5.79 9.16 15.69
C LEU A 185 -4.93 8.02 15.12
N CYS A 186 -5.08 7.70 13.83
CA CYS A 186 -4.24 6.70 13.16
C CYS A 186 -2.76 7.11 13.23
N ARG A 187 -2.44 8.37 12.93
CA ARG A 187 -1.07 8.90 12.96
C ARG A 187 -0.47 8.85 14.36
N SER A 188 -1.24 9.20 15.39
CA SER A 188 -0.79 9.14 16.80
C SER A 188 -0.59 7.68 17.27
N ILE A 189 -1.50 6.76 16.92
CA ILE A 189 -1.33 5.32 17.20
C ILE A 189 -0.07 4.78 16.53
N MET A 190 0.17 5.11 15.25
CA MET A 190 1.35 4.61 14.52
C MET A 190 2.65 5.22 15.07
N ARG A 191 2.64 6.49 15.49
CA ARG A 191 3.77 7.13 16.16
C ARG A 191 4.12 6.42 17.46
N ARG A 192 3.14 6.18 18.34
CA ARG A 192 3.36 5.44 19.59
C ARG A 192 3.79 4.00 19.31
N TYR A 193 3.20 3.35 18.31
CA TYR A 193 3.58 1.99 17.92
C TYR A 193 5.05 1.92 17.50
N GLY A 194 5.48 2.75 16.54
CA GLY A 194 6.87 2.75 16.04
C GLY A 194 7.90 3.12 17.10
N ASN A 195 7.52 3.91 18.11
CA ASN A 195 8.36 4.25 19.25
C ASN A 195 8.37 3.19 20.36
N THR A 196 7.59 2.12 20.24
CA THR A 196 7.53 1.05 21.25
C THR A 196 8.65 0.03 21.01
N PRO A 197 9.63 -0.12 21.91
CA PRO A 197 10.68 -1.11 21.73
C PRO A 197 10.11 -2.53 21.71
N ASN A 198 10.61 -3.38 20.82
CA ASN A 198 10.23 -4.80 20.74
C ASN A 198 8.71 -5.03 20.68
N HIS A 199 7.99 -4.18 19.94
CA HIS A 199 6.55 -4.30 19.76
C HIS A 199 6.18 -5.64 19.11
N GLY A 200 5.82 -6.64 19.93
CA GLY A 200 5.52 -7.98 19.44
C GLY A 200 4.43 -7.99 18.35
N LYS A 201 4.40 -9.03 17.52
CA LYS A 201 3.55 -9.16 16.31
C LYS A 201 2.04 -8.94 16.52
N ILE A 202 1.57 -8.96 17.76
CA ILE A 202 0.15 -8.82 18.11
C ILE A 202 -0.21 -7.49 18.77
N LEU A 203 0.76 -6.64 19.10
CA LEU A 203 0.49 -5.41 19.86
C LEU A 203 -0.42 -4.45 19.07
N LEU A 204 -0.04 -4.09 17.83
CA LEU A 204 -0.84 -3.20 16.99
C LEU A 204 -2.26 -3.72 16.81
N LYS A 205 -2.40 -5.02 16.56
CA LYS A 205 -3.70 -5.71 16.46
C LYS A 205 -4.55 -5.54 17.72
N ARG A 206 -3.97 -5.66 18.92
CA ARG A 206 -4.69 -5.48 20.21
C ARG A 206 -5.10 -4.03 20.40
N VAL A 207 -4.18 -3.10 20.19
CA VAL A 207 -4.43 -1.64 20.30
C VAL A 207 -5.56 -1.22 19.38
N LEU A 208 -5.51 -1.59 18.10
CA LEU A 208 -6.54 -1.21 17.14
C LEU A 208 -7.89 -1.90 17.40
N LYS A 209 -7.90 -3.14 17.94
CA LYS A 209 -9.15 -3.77 18.41
C LYS A 209 -9.77 -2.99 19.56
N LEU A 210 -8.97 -2.65 20.56
CA LEU A 210 -9.43 -1.88 21.71
C LEU A 210 -9.92 -0.49 21.26
N ASN A 211 -9.23 0.14 20.32
CA ASN A 211 -9.65 1.41 19.75
C ASN A 211 -11.04 1.34 19.11
N VAL A 212 -11.29 0.31 18.28
CA VAL A 212 -12.61 0.12 17.65
C VAL A 212 -13.71 -0.04 18.71
N LEU A 213 -13.45 -0.78 19.77
CA LEU A 213 -14.41 -0.96 20.88
C LEU A 213 -14.65 0.35 21.63
N ASN A 214 -13.57 1.08 21.98
CA ASN A 214 -13.66 2.33 22.73
C ASN A 214 -14.34 3.44 21.92
N CYS A 215 -14.16 3.49 20.60
CA CYS A 215 -14.82 4.47 19.73
C CYS A 215 -16.35 4.36 19.72
N ALA A 216 -16.94 3.31 20.31
CA ALA A 216 -18.38 3.20 20.50
C ALA A 216 -18.91 4.09 21.65
N THR A 217 -18.08 4.42 22.63
CA THR A 217 -18.48 5.16 23.84
C THR A 217 -17.60 6.35 24.16
N ILE A 218 -16.41 6.42 23.56
CA ILE A 218 -15.40 7.46 23.77
C ILE A 218 -15.16 8.15 22.43
N VAL A 219 -15.15 9.48 22.46
CA VAL A 219 -14.62 10.31 21.38
C VAL A 219 -13.15 10.57 21.71
N PRO A 220 -12.18 9.94 21.02
CA PRO A 220 -10.75 10.02 21.35
C PRO A 220 -10.22 11.45 21.49
N GLU A 221 -10.73 12.37 20.67
CA GLU A 221 -10.34 13.78 20.66
C GLU A 221 -10.81 14.55 21.90
N LEU A 222 -11.82 14.01 22.61
CA LEU A 222 -12.39 14.58 23.85
C LEU A 222 -11.98 13.78 25.10
N TYR A 223 -11.04 12.86 24.97
CA TYR A 223 -10.51 12.13 26.13
C TYR A 223 -9.77 13.10 27.05
N ASP A 224 -9.78 12.84 28.36
CA ASP A 224 -9.05 13.68 29.32
C ASP A 224 -7.54 13.60 29.04
N GLY A 225 -6.89 14.75 28.87
CA GLY A 225 -5.52 14.84 28.35
C GLY A 225 -5.38 14.72 26.82
N GLY A 226 -6.51 14.70 26.09
CA GLY A 226 -6.56 14.72 24.63
C GLY A 226 -6.16 13.39 23.95
N LEU A 227 -5.84 13.50 22.66
CA LEU A 227 -5.57 12.35 21.79
C LEU A 227 -4.37 11.51 22.27
N ASP A 228 -3.30 12.16 22.72
CA ASP A 228 -2.09 11.47 23.16
C ASP A 228 -2.34 10.68 24.44
N ALA A 229 -3.08 11.23 25.40
CA ALA A 229 -3.49 10.51 26.60
C ALA A 229 -4.39 9.31 26.28
N TYR A 230 -5.29 9.45 25.30
CA TYR A 230 -6.11 8.34 24.81
C TYR A 230 -5.25 7.22 24.21
N VAL A 231 -4.28 7.57 23.37
CA VAL A 231 -3.39 6.58 22.74
C VAL A 231 -2.53 5.88 23.80
N GLU A 232 -1.95 6.61 24.75
CA GLU A 232 -1.21 5.99 25.87
C GLU A 232 -2.11 5.04 26.67
N MET A 233 -3.36 5.41 26.94
CA MET A 233 -4.30 4.51 27.61
C MET A 233 -4.53 3.21 26.82
N LEU A 234 -4.64 3.28 25.49
CA LEU A 234 -4.78 2.07 24.66
C LEU A 234 -3.56 1.15 24.77
N PHE A 235 -2.35 1.71 24.72
CA PHE A 235 -1.10 0.95 24.80
C PHE A 235 -0.90 0.32 26.17
N ASN A 236 -1.10 1.10 27.24
CA ASN A 236 -1.03 0.62 28.63
C ASN A 236 -1.97 -0.58 28.86
N ARG A 237 -3.21 -0.51 28.37
CA ARG A 237 -4.18 -1.62 28.48
C ARG A 237 -3.81 -2.84 27.64
N CYS A 238 -2.96 -2.68 26.63
CA CYS A 238 -2.46 -3.78 25.81
C CYS A 238 -1.10 -4.33 26.30
N GLY A 239 -0.58 -3.84 27.43
CA GLY A 239 0.67 -4.30 28.03
C GLY A 239 1.92 -3.76 27.35
N ALA A 240 1.92 -2.47 26.99
CA ALA A 240 3.01 -1.73 26.38
C ALA A 240 3.11 -0.30 26.97
#